data_AF-A0A2T5I0Q0-F1
#
_entry.id   AF-A0A2T5I0Q0-F1
#
_cell.length_a   1.000
_cell.length_b   1.000
_cell.length_c   1.000
_cell.angle_alpha   90.00
_cell.angle_beta   90.00
_cell.angle_gamma   90.00
#
_symmetry.space_group_name_H-M   'P 1'
#
loop_
_entity.id
_entity.type
_entity.pdbx_description
1 polymer ?
#
loop_
_entity_poly.entity_id
_entity_poly.type
_entity_poly.pdbx_seq_one_letter_code
_entity_poly.pdbx_strand_id
1 'polypeptide(L)'
;MRSHFSVVMEKTIREINGTPCIELEEINPPRKQIVSSRSFGIPVFDLASLEESVSLYISRAAEKLRRQQSFAGTVHVSIRTSPFNEKEPYYANSMTIALPKQTDDTRLLTKVALWGLRRIYRRGYKYQKAGVMLSELVSRQYRQIDLFGAVDTDTKASQLMRVMDQINARMGRDTLKLASEGFKQPWKMKQGNKSPNYTTCWDELICVMN
;
A
#
# COMPACT_ATOMS: atom_id res chain seq x y z
N MET A 1 -6.47 -24.11 27.65
CA MET A 1 -6.57 -23.00 26.66
C MET A 1 -5.24 -22.70 25.96
N ARG A 2 -4.15 -22.33 26.68
CA ARG A 2 -2.84 -22.03 26.04
C ARG A 2 -2.23 -23.13 25.17
N SER A 3 -2.56 -24.40 25.43
CA SER A 3 -2.09 -25.53 24.63
C SER A 3 -2.84 -25.72 23.30
N HIS A 4 -4.01 -25.11 23.15
CA HIS A 4 -4.90 -25.30 21.99
C HIS A 4 -5.17 -24.00 21.22
N PHE A 5 -4.97 -22.83 21.84
CA PHE A 5 -5.31 -21.54 21.29
C PHE A 5 -4.22 -20.50 21.55
N SER A 6 -4.21 -19.44 20.73
CA SER A 6 -3.26 -18.34 20.86
C SER A 6 -3.48 -17.56 22.17
N VAL A 7 -2.41 -16.90 22.63
CA VAL A 7 -2.47 -16.00 23.81
C VAL A 7 -3.50 -14.88 23.61
N VAL A 8 -3.73 -14.44 22.38
CA VAL A 8 -4.74 -13.43 22.05
C VAL A 8 -6.14 -13.94 22.35
N MET A 9 -6.46 -15.18 21.94
CA MET A 9 -7.77 -15.79 22.21
C MET A 9 -8.03 -15.92 23.71
N GLU A 10 -7.02 -16.33 24.49
CA GLU A 10 -7.12 -16.39 25.94
C GLU A 10 -7.40 -15.01 26.55
N LYS A 11 -6.69 -13.96 26.10
CA LYS A 11 -6.91 -12.58 26.57
C LYS A 11 -8.32 -12.08 26.24
N THR A 12 -8.80 -12.33 25.03
CA THR A 12 -10.16 -11.94 24.62
C THR A 12 -11.22 -12.63 25.47
N ILE A 13 -11.06 -13.93 25.76
CA ILE A 13 -11.99 -14.66 26.63
C ILE A 13 -11.97 -14.10 28.05
N ARG A 14 -10.80 -13.75 28.58
CA ARG A 14 -10.68 -13.12 29.91
C ARG A 14 -11.33 -11.73 29.95
N GLU A 15 -11.12 -10.91 28.92
CA GLU A 15 -11.73 -9.58 28.77
C GLU A 15 -13.26 -9.68 28.78
N ILE A 16 -13.85 -10.57 27.97
CA ILE A 16 -15.30 -10.79 27.91
C ILE A 16 -15.85 -11.28 29.26
N ASN A 17 -15.06 -12.03 30.03
CA ASN A 17 -15.41 -12.47 31.38
C ASN A 17 -15.08 -11.43 32.47
N GLY A 18 -14.87 -10.16 32.10
CA GLY A 18 -14.69 -9.05 33.03
C GLY A 18 -13.28 -8.90 33.61
N THR A 19 -12.29 -9.63 33.09
CA THR A 19 -10.89 -9.46 33.46
C THR A 19 -10.18 -8.61 32.40
N PRO A 20 -9.87 -7.32 32.67
CA PRO A 20 -9.22 -6.46 31.70
C PRO A 20 -7.84 -7.01 31.35
N CYS A 21 -7.65 -7.36 30.08
CA CYS A 21 -6.48 -8.00 29.49
C CYS A 21 -5.98 -7.26 28.25
N ILE A 22 -6.80 -6.37 27.68
CA ILE A 22 -6.53 -5.58 26.48
C ILE A 22 -6.60 -4.11 26.87
N GLU A 23 -5.44 -3.46 26.96
CA GLU A 23 -5.36 -2.02 27.24
C GLU A 23 -5.86 -1.20 26.05
N LEU A 24 -6.49 -0.07 26.35
CA LEU A 24 -6.93 0.88 25.34
C LEU A 24 -5.70 1.63 24.80
N GLU A 25 -5.44 1.50 23.49
CA GLU A 25 -4.41 2.31 22.83
C GLU A 25 -4.93 3.75 22.62
N GLU A 26 -4.53 4.68 23.49
CA GLU A 26 -4.91 6.10 23.39
C GLU A 26 -4.23 6.83 22.23
N ILE A 27 -3.01 6.40 21.88
CA ILE A 27 -2.22 6.97 20.79
C ILE A 27 -1.81 5.86 19.83
N ASN A 28 -2.27 5.96 18.59
CA ASN A 28 -1.86 5.03 17.54
C ASN A 28 -0.34 5.18 17.26
N PRO A 29 0.47 4.13 17.45
CA PRO A 29 1.89 4.21 17.13
C PRO A 29 2.11 4.40 15.62
N PRO A 30 3.25 5.00 15.22
CA PRO A 30 3.59 5.12 13.81
C PRO A 30 3.64 3.73 13.16
N ARG A 31 3.16 3.62 11.92
CA ARG A 31 3.13 2.33 11.22
C ARG A 31 4.55 1.83 11.03
N LYS A 32 4.77 0.55 11.30
CA LYS A 32 6.02 -0.16 11.00
C LYS A 32 6.15 -0.53 9.52
N GLN A 33 5.01 -0.61 8.82
CA GLN A 33 4.93 -0.92 7.40
C GLN A 33 3.71 -0.25 6.76
N ILE A 34 3.82 0.12 5.48
CA ILE A 34 2.74 0.70 4.70
C ILE A 34 2.43 -0.21 3.53
N VAL A 35 1.24 -0.79 3.54
CA VAL A 35 0.78 -1.72 2.49
C VAL A 35 -0.26 -1.05 1.60
N SER A 36 -0.15 -1.32 0.30
CA SER A 36 -1.13 -0.96 -0.72
C SER A 36 -1.31 -2.15 -1.65
N SER A 37 -2.42 -2.86 -1.52
CA SER A 37 -2.74 -4.02 -2.37
C SER A 37 -4.23 -4.05 -2.69
N ARG A 38 -4.60 -4.55 -3.87
CA ARG A 38 -6.00 -4.74 -4.27
C ARG A 38 -6.12 -5.96 -5.17
N SER A 39 -7.24 -6.66 -5.03
CA SER A 39 -7.68 -7.60 -6.04
C SER A 39 -8.21 -6.83 -7.25
N PHE A 40 -7.96 -7.33 -8.45
CA PHE A 40 -8.40 -6.72 -9.70
C PHE A 40 -9.88 -6.98 -9.96
N GLY A 41 -10.56 -6.03 -10.60
CA GLY A 41 -11.96 -6.19 -11.01
C GLY A 41 -12.16 -7.19 -12.15
N ILE A 42 -11.10 -7.41 -12.93
CA ILE A 42 -10.95 -8.44 -13.95
C ILE A 42 -9.54 -9.03 -13.81
N PRO A 43 -9.33 -10.34 -14.07
CA PRO A 43 -7.98 -10.91 -14.06
C PRO A 43 -7.06 -10.22 -15.07
N VAL A 44 -5.81 -10.01 -14.67
CA VAL A 44 -4.78 -9.34 -15.46
C VAL A 44 -3.78 -10.36 -15.99
N PHE A 45 -3.38 -10.22 -17.25
CA PHE A 45 -2.53 -11.20 -17.96
C PHE A 45 -1.19 -10.60 -18.39
N ASP A 46 -1.24 -9.35 -18.85
CA ASP A 46 -0.11 -8.65 -19.41
C ASP A 46 0.68 -7.90 -18.34
N LEU A 47 1.98 -7.79 -18.59
CA LEU A 47 2.90 -7.10 -17.70
C LEU A 47 2.56 -5.60 -17.59
N ALA A 48 2.12 -4.95 -18.68
CA ALA A 48 1.86 -3.52 -18.69
C ALA A 48 0.76 -3.13 -17.69
N SER A 49 -0.37 -3.83 -17.70
CA SER A 49 -1.46 -3.64 -16.74
C SER A 49 -1.03 -3.91 -15.29
N LEU A 50 -0.15 -4.89 -15.06
CA LEU A 50 0.44 -5.10 -13.73
C LEU A 50 1.34 -3.93 -13.32
N GLU A 51 2.19 -3.44 -14.23
CA GLU A 51 3.07 -2.29 -14.00
C GLU A 51 2.26 -1.02 -13.67
N GLU A 52 1.15 -0.79 -14.38
CA GLU A 52 0.22 0.30 -14.07
C GLU A 52 -0.35 0.18 -12.66
N SER A 53 -0.81 -1.01 -12.29
CA SER A 53 -1.38 -1.24 -10.97
C SER A 53 -0.37 -1.10 -9.84
N VAL A 54 0.85 -1.61 -10.03
CA VAL A 54 1.92 -1.52 -9.04
C VAL A 54 2.38 -0.07 -8.89
N SER A 55 2.50 0.67 -9.99
CA SER A 55 2.80 2.11 -9.96
C SER A 55 1.76 2.88 -9.14
N LEU A 56 0.46 2.64 -9.40
CA LEU A 56 -0.63 3.26 -8.64
C LEU A 56 -0.54 2.88 -7.15
N TYR A 57 -0.25 1.62 -6.83
CA TYR A 57 -0.18 1.18 -5.45
C TYR A 57 1.02 1.77 -4.71
N ILE A 58 2.16 1.92 -5.38
CA ILE A 58 3.33 2.64 -4.84
C ILE A 58 2.99 4.11 -4.62
N SER A 59 2.38 4.78 -5.58
CA SER A 59 1.96 6.19 -5.44
C SER A 59 1.14 6.41 -4.16
N ARG A 60 0.14 5.54 -3.93
CA ARG A 60 -0.68 5.56 -2.71
C ARG A 60 0.09 5.20 -1.44
N ALA A 61 1.06 4.31 -1.52
CA ALA A 61 1.88 3.93 -0.36
C ALA A 61 2.84 5.08 0.00
N ALA A 62 3.43 5.73 -0.99
CA ALA A 62 4.34 6.85 -0.85
C ALA A 62 3.64 8.10 -0.29
N GLU A 63 2.42 8.40 -0.72
CA GLU A 63 1.58 9.46 -0.10
C GLU A 63 1.39 9.22 1.40
N LYS A 64 1.06 7.97 1.79
CA LYS A 64 0.89 7.60 3.21
C LYS A 64 2.20 7.72 3.99
N LEU A 65 3.30 7.35 3.35
CA LEU A 65 4.64 7.41 3.92
C LEU A 65 5.03 8.86 4.23
N ARG A 66 4.79 9.78 3.28
CA ARG A 66 5.02 11.22 3.45
C ARG A 66 4.10 11.84 4.49
N ARG A 67 2.82 11.44 4.56
CA ARG A 67 1.91 11.86 5.64
C ARG A 67 2.39 11.44 7.01
N GLN A 68 3.02 10.26 7.13
CA GLN A 68 3.66 9.80 8.37
C GLN A 68 5.03 10.44 8.62
N GLN A 69 5.50 11.34 7.75
CA GLN A 69 6.83 11.95 7.84
C GLN A 69 7.93 10.89 7.99
N SER A 70 7.87 9.83 7.19
CA SER A 70 8.81 8.71 7.24
C SER A 70 9.47 8.47 5.89
N PHE A 71 10.59 7.76 5.86
CA PHE A 71 11.22 7.21 4.66
C PHE A 71 11.17 5.69 4.69
N ALA A 72 11.15 5.03 3.54
CA ALA A 72 11.20 3.57 3.45
C ALA A 72 12.62 3.10 3.16
N GLY A 73 13.07 2.04 3.84
CA GLY A 73 14.33 1.35 3.56
C GLY A 73 14.17 0.15 2.63
N THR A 74 12.97 -0.39 2.47
CA THR A 74 12.72 -1.50 1.54
C THR A 74 11.41 -1.35 0.77
N VAL A 75 11.37 -1.99 -0.41
CA VAL A 75 10.18 -2.12 -1.25
C VAL A 75 9.91 -3.61 -1.46
N HIS A 76 8.73 -4.05 -1.07
CA HIS A 76 8.22 -5.38 -1.35
C HIS A 76 7.12 -5.31 -2.40
N VAL A 77 7.19 -6.16 -3.42
CA VAL A 77 6.19 -6.31 -4.47
C VAL A 77 5.72 -7.75 -4.54
N SER A 78 4.41 -7.94 -4.72
CA SER A 78 3.77 -9.27 -4.72
C SER A 78 2.69 -9.34 -5.77
N ILE A 79 2.57 -10.52 -6.41
CA ILE A 79 1.51 -10.85 -7.35
C ILE A 79 1.01 -12.27 -7.10
N ARG A 80 -0.29 -12.49 -7.32
CA ARG A 80 -0.87 -13.84 -7.25
C ARG A 80 -2.09 -14.03 -8.15
N THR A 81 -2.32 -15.26 -8.58
CA THR A 81 -3.56 -15.73 -9.17
C THR A 81 -4.58 -16.07 -8.08
N SER A 82 -5.77 -16.53 -8.47
CA SER A 82 -6.81 -16.89 -7.51
C SER A 82 -6.51 -18.25 -6.87
N PRO A 83 -6.49 -18.35 -5.52
CA PRO A 83 -6.41 -19.66 -4.85
C PRO A 83 -7.74 -20.42 -4.91
N PHE A 84 -8.83 -19.79 -5.36
CA PHE A 84 -10.18 -20.36 -5.39
C PHE A 84 -10.61 -20.82 -6.79
N ASN A 85 -9.72 -20.76 -7.79
CA ASN A 85 -10.00 -21.24 -9.13
C ASN A 85 -9.28 -22.56 -9.38
N GLU A 86 -9.96 -23.68 -9.10
CA GLU A 86 -9.40 -25.02 -9.25
C GLU A 86 -9.08 -25.40 -10.70
N LYS A 87 -9.69 -24.70 -11.67
CA LYS A 87 -9.49 -24.96 -13.11
C LYS A 87 -8.22 -24.31 -13.67
N GLU A 88 -7.58 -23.44 -12.91
CA GLU A 88 -6.40 -22.70 -13.35
C GLU A 88 -5.21 -22.91 -12.41
N PRO A 89 -3.98 -22.90 -12.94
CA PRO A 89 -2.81 -23.12 -12.11
C PRO A 89 -2.63 -21.97 -11.11
N TYR A 90 -2.47 -22.34 -9.83
CA TYR A 90 -2.13 -21.38 -8.80
C TYR A 90 -0.69 -20.88 -8.97
N TYR A 91 -0.52 -19.57 -8.89
CA TYR A 91 0.79 -18.93 -8.87
C TYR A 91 0.77 -17.74 -7.93
N ALA A 92 1.76 -17.69 -7.05
CA ALA A 92 2.03 -16.54 -6.20
C ALA A 92 3.53 -16.37 -6.08
N ASN A 93 3.98 -15.13 -6.18
CA ASN A 93 5.38 -14.81 -5.99
C ASN A 93 5.54 -13.38 -5.48
N SER A 94 6.66 -13.11 -4.84
CA SER A 94 6.97 -11.80 -4.29
C SER A 94 8.47 -11.57 -4.22
N MET A 95 8.86 -10.30 -4.13
CA MET A 95 10.25 -9.90 -4.02
C MET A 95 10.37 -8.71 -3.08
N THR A 96 11.32 -8.78 -2.16
CA THR A 96 11.72 -7.67 -1.28
C THR A 96 13.06 -7.12 -1.76
N ILE A 97 13.15 -5.80 -1.89
CA ILE A 97 14.33 -5.11 -2.40
C ILE A 97 14.73 -4.04 -1.38
N ALA A 98 15.95 -4.15 -0.88
CA ALA A 98 16.54 -3.12 -0.03
C ALA A 98 16.93 -1.90 -0.86
N LEU A 99 16.65 -0.71 -0.32
CA LEU A 99 17.02 0.55 -0.94
C LEU A 99 18.40 0.97 -0.44
N PRO A 100 19.32 1.39 -1.33
CA PRO A 100 20.64 1.87 -0.92
C PRO A 100 20.57 3.08 0.00
N LYS A 101 19.54 3.91 -0.19
CA LYS A 101 19.24 5.10 0.61
C LYS A 101 17.74 5.11 0.90
N GLN A 102 17.35 5.31 2.16
CA GLN A 102 15.94 5.41 2.50
C GLN A 102 15.31 6.60 1.76
N THR A 103 14.12 6.41 1.18
CA THR A 103 13.45 7.44 0.37
C THR A 103 11.93 7.38 0.50
N ASP A 104 11.28 8.51 0.24
CA ASP A 104 9.84 8.68 0.09
C ASP A 104 9.47 9.22 -1.31
N ASP A 105 10.43 9.24 -2.24
CA ASP A 105 10.23 9.66 -3.63
C ASP A 105 9.49 8.58 -4.41
N THR A 106 8.26 8.91 -4.82
CA THR A 106 7.37 8.00 -5.56
C THR A 106 8.04 7.45 -6.82
N ARG A 107 8.91 8.22 -7.48
CA ARG A 107 9.57 7.82 -8.75
C ARG A 107 10.60 6.72 -8.50
N LEU A 108 11.42 6.88 -7.45
CA LEU A 108 12.42 5.88 -7.07
C LEU A 108 11.76 4.60 -6.57
N LEU A 109 10.77 4.74 -5.68
CA LEU A 109 10.00 3.61 -5.16
C LEU A 109 9.32 2.83 -6.30
N THR A 110 8.72 3.54 -7.26
CA THR A 110 8.06 2.92 -8.41
C THR A 110 9.07 2.19 -9.28
N LYS A 111 10.22 2.82 -9.59
CA LYS A 111 11.28 2.19 -10.40
C LYS A 111 11.74 0.86 -9.79
N VAL A 112 11.95 0.82 -8.49
CA VAL A 112 12.38 -0.39 -7.77
C VAL A 112 11.27 -1.45 -7.75
N ALA A 113 10.03 -1.05 -7.47
CA ALA A 113 8.89 -1.96 -7.47
C ALA A 113 8.66 -2.62 -8.84
N LEU A 114 8.72 -1.84 -9.93
CA LEU A 114 8.56 -2.36 -11.29
C LEU A 114 9.72 -3.29 -11.69
N TRP A 115 10.94 -2.98 -11.27
CA TRP A 115 12.07 -3.89 -11.47
C TRP A 115 11.84 -5.24 -10.77
N GLY A 116 11.34 -5.24 -9.53
CA GLY A 116 10.97 -6.47 -8.82
C GLY A 116 9.82 -7.21 -9.48
N LEU A 117 8.79 -6.47 -9.91
CA LEU A 117 7.62 -7.02 -10.61
C LEU A 117 8.03 -7.80 -11.86
N ARG A 118 8.92 -7.24 -12.69
CA ARG A 118 9.41 -7.89 -13.91
C ARG A 118 10.10 -9.22 -13.64
N ARG A 119 10.74 -9.38 -12.49
CA ARG A 119 11.41 -10.64 -12.09
C ARG A 119 10.45 -11.71 -11.60
N ILE A 120 9.35 -11.30 -10.96
CA ILE A 120 8.34 -12.23 -10.44
C ILE A 120 7.20 -12.49 -11.42
N TYR A 121 7.08 -11.70 -12.49
CA TYR A 121 6.08 -11.90 -13.53
C TYR A 121 6.34 -13.20 -14.32
N ARG A 122 5.26 -13.92 -14.62
CA ARG A 122 5.25 -15.08 -15.51
C ARG A 122 4.10 -14.96 -16.48
N ARG A 123 4.42 -15.05 -17.77
CA ARG A 123 3.43 -15.07 -18.84
C ARG A 123 2.56 -16.33 -18.71
N GLY A 124 1.28 -16.22 -19.07
CA GLY A 124 0.33 -17.34 -19.07
C GLY A 124 -0.51 -17.48 -17.80
N TYR A 125 -0.29 -16.64 -16.78
CA TYR A 125 -1.08 -16.64 -15.56
C TYR A 125 -2.11 -15.51 -15.53
N LYS A 126 -3.28 -15.80 -14.94
CA LYS A 126 -4.36 -14.82 -14.70
C LYS A 126 -4.24 -14.23 -13.31
N TYR A 127 -3.49 -13.15 -13.20
CA TYR A 127 -3.26 -12.48 -11.92
C TYR A 127 -4.57 -11.88 -11.40
N GLN A 128 -4.93 -12.22 -10.16
CA GLN A 128 -6.11 -11.72 -9.49
C GLN A 128 -5.77 -10.58 -8.52
N LYS A 129 -4.52 -10.51 -8.04
CA LYS A 129 -4.11 -9.50 -7.06
C LYS A 129 -2.65 -9.10 -7.27
N ALA A 130 -2.39 -7.82 -7.08
CA ALA A 130 -1.05 -7.27 -6.87
C ALA A 130 -1.02 -6.45 -5.59
N GLY A 131 0.17 -6.31 -5.02
CA GLY A 131 0.37 -5.53 -3.81
C GLY A 131 1.80 -5.09 -3.63
N VAL A 132 1.94 -3.95 -2.97
CA VAL A 132 3.22 -3.41 -2.54
C VAL A 132 3.22 -3.14 -1.05
N MET A 133 4.39 -3.23 -0.44
CA MET A 133 4.64 -2.91 0.95
C MET A 133 5.95 -2.13 1.06
N LEU A 134 5.90 -1.03 1.81
CA LEU A 134 7.06 -0.25 2.21
C LEU A 134 7.34 -0.55 3.68
N SER A 135 8.56 -0.97 4.01
CA SER A 135 8.99 -1.28 5.38
C SER A 135 10.41 -0.78 5.64
N GLU A 136 10.98 -1.12 6.79
CA GLU A 136 12.16 -0.45 7.36
C GLU A 136 11.93 1.07 7.41
N LEU A 137 10.79 1.44 7.98
CA LEU A 137 10.34 2.83 8.01
C LEU A 137 11.12 3.60 9.07
N VAL A 138 11.80 4.66 8.63
CA VAL A 138 12.55 5.55 9.51
C VAL A 138 11.87 6.92 9.55
N SER A 139 11.75 7.50 10.74
CA SER A 139 11.22 8.86 10.89
C SER A 139 12.13 9.85 10.15
N ARG A 140 11.52 10.85 9.51
CA ARG A 140 12.24 11.95 8.85
C ARG A 140 13.14 12.71 9.82
N GLN A 141 12.83 12.72 11.12
CA GLN A 141 13.64 13.34 12.17
C GLN A 141 14.92 12.55 12.51
N TYR A 142 14.88 11.22 12.38
CA TYR A 142 15.98 10.32 12.77
C TYR A 142 16.72 9.74 11.56
N ARG A 143 16.59 10.36 10.39
CA ARG A 143 17.25 9.88 9.18
C ARG A 143 18.76 10.07 9.31
N GLN A 144 19.49 8.96 9.39
CA GLN A 144 20.95 8.99 9.35
C GLN A 144 21.43 9.52 8.00
N ILE A 145 22.30 10.52 8.05
CA ILE A 145 22.97 11.06 6.87
C ILE A 145 24.13 10.13 6.55
N ASP A 146 24.27 9.78 5.27
CA ASP A 146 25.41 8.99 4.79
C ASP A 146 26.69 9.86 4.85
N LEU A 147 27.77 9.30 5.40
CA LEU A 147 29.08 9.95 5.53
C LEU A 147 29.63 10.42 4.17
N PHE A 148 29.28 9.69 3.09
CA PHE A 148 29.67 10.02 1.71
C PHE A 148 28.48 10.51 0.88
N GLY A 149 27.31 10.70 1.51
CA GLY A 149 26.12 11.16 0.83
C GLY A 149 26.23 12.65 0.50
N ALA A 150 25.93 13.03 -0.74
CA ALA A 150 25.79 14.44 -1.10
C ALA A 150 24.72 15.09 -0.20
N VAL A 151 25.17 15.96 0.70
CA VAL A 151 24.40 16.63 1.77
C VAL A 151 23.17 17.37 1.22
N ASP A 152 23.14 17.71 -0.07
CA ASP A 152 22.14 18.61 -0.68
C ASP A 152 21.24 18.02 -1.78
N THR A 153 21.33 16.73 -2.13
CA THR A 153 20.60 16.21 -3.32
C THR A 153 19.10 15.96 -3.12
N ASP A 154 18.60 15.96 -1.88
CA ASP A 154 17.21 15.54 -1.58
C ASP A 154 16.20 16.69 -1.48
N THR A 155 16.65 17.95 -1.58
CA THR A 155 15.78 19.12 -1.43
C THR A 155 14.81 19.25 -2.60
N LYS A 156 15.30 19.18 -3.84
CA LYS A 156 14.47 19.27 -5.06
C LYS A 156 13.50 18.11 -5.20
N ALA A 157 13.95 16.89 -4.90
CA ALA A 157 13.08 15.70 -4.93
C ALA A 157 11.97 15.78 -3.88
N SER A 158 12.33 16.15 -2.64
CA SER A 158 11.35 16.36 -1.56
C SER A 158 10.36 17.49 -1.89
N GLN A 159 10.84 18.61 -2.45
CA GLN A 159 9.99 19.72 -2.89
C GLN A 159 9.01 19.28 -3.98
N LEU A 160 9.50 18.56 -5.00
CA LEU A 160 8.65 18.03 -6.06
C LEU A 160 7.53 17.12 -5.50
N MET A 161 7.87 16.18 -4.63
CA MET A 161 6.88 15.28 -4.02
C MET A 161 5.86 16.06 -3.20
N ARG A 162 6.30 17.08 -2.44
CA ARG A 162 5.41 17.96 -1.67
C ARG A 162 4.46 18.73 -2.56
N VAL A 163 4.95 19.32 -3.66
CA VAL A 163 4.12 20.06 -4.63
C VAL A 163 3.09 19.13 -5.28
N MET A 164 3.51 17.92 -5.67
CA MET A 164 2.62 16.91 -6.23
C MET A 164 1.49 16.55 -5.27
N ASP A 165 1.83 16.27 -4.00
CA ASP A 165 0.84 15.96 -2.96
C ASP A 165 -0.12 17.14 -2.69
N GLN A 166 0.39 18.37 -2.67
CA GLN A 166 -0.41 19.57 -2.44
C GLN A 166 -1.42 19.80 -3.57
N ILE A 167 -0.99 19.62 -4.83
CA ILE A 167 -1.89 19.76 -5.98
C ILE A 167 -2.97 18.67 -5.93
N ASN A 168 -2.62 17.41 -5.64
CA ASN A 168 -3.59 16.33 -5.50
C ASN A 168 -4.54 16.53 -4.31
N ALA A 169 -4.08 17.16 -3.22
CA ALA A 169 -4.94 17.48 -2.09
C ALA A 169 -5.97 18.57 -2.44
N ARG A 170 -5.57 19.57 -3.24
CA ARG A 170 -6.40 20.73 -3.59
C ARG A 170 -7.33 20.48 -4.78
N MET A 171 -6.83 19.81 -5.82
CA MET A 171 -7.53 19.66 -7.10
C MET A 171 -8.19 18.29 -7.28
N GLY A 172 -8.08 17.43 -6.27
CA GLY A 172 -8.64 16.09 -6.32
C GLY A 172 -7.58 15.01 -6.46
N ARG A 173 -7.94 13.83 -5.99
CA ARG A 173 -7.07 12.67 -6.02
C ARG A 173 -6.80 12.25 -7.47
N ASP A 174 -5.56 11.81 -7.72
CA ASP A 174 -5.10 11.31 -9.02
C ASP A 174 -5.02 12.40 -10.13
N THR A 175 -5.07 13.70 -9.78
CA THR A 175 -4.91 14.84 -10.72
C THR A 175 -3.50 14.86 -11.32
N LEU A 176 -2.47 14.81 -10.48
CA LEU A 176 -1.09 14.53 -10.87
C LEU A 176 -0.75 13.09 -10.49
N LYS A 177 -0.26 12.35 -11.47
CA LYS A 177 0.14 10.95 -11.33
C LYS A 177 1.34 10.65 -12.21
N LEU A 178 2.06 9.58 -11.91
CA LEU A 178 3.11 9.13 -12.80
C LEU A 178 2.50 8.56 -14.08
N ALA A 179 3.15 8.79 -15.22
CA ALA A 179 2.70 8.23 -16.50
C ALA A 179 2.63 6.69 -16.47
N SER A 180 3.48 6.05 -15.66
CA SER A 180 3.49 4.61 -15.45
C SER A 180 2.25 4.08 -14.73
N GLU A 181 1.40 4.93 -14.14
CA GLU A 181 0.12 4.52 -13.53
C GLU A 181 -0.98 4.28 -14.59
N GLY A 182 -0.72 4.66 -15.84
CA GLY A 182 -1.68 4.55 -16.92
C GLY A 182 -2.86 5.52 -16.81
N PHE A 183 -3.62 5.63 -17.91
CA PHE A 183 -4.82 6.47 -17.98
C PHE A 183 -6.09 5.64 -17.96
N LYS A 184 -6.10 4.50 -18.65
CA LYS A 184 -7.21 3.56 -18.70
C LYS A 184 -6.87 2.36 -17.81
N GLN A 185 -7.61 2.19 -16.72
CA GLN A 185 -7.33 1.16 -15.71
C GLN A 185 -8.49 0.15 -15.63
N PRO A 186 -8.70 -0.71 -16.66
CA PRO A 186 -9.83 -1.65 -16.67
C PRO A 186 -9.73 -2.70 -15.55
N TRP A 187 -8.52 -2.94 -15.04
CA TRP A 187 -8.20 -3.81 -13.92
C TRP A 187 -8.60 -3.25 -12.54
N LYS A 188 -9.02 -1.97 -12.46
CA LYS A 188 -9.39 -1.31 -11.21
C LYS A 188 -10.46 -2.12 -10.46
N MET A 189 -10.33 -2.17 -9.14
CA MET A 189 -11.21 -2.94 -8.27
C MET A 189 -12.68 -2.52 -8.47
N LYS A 190 -13.59 -3.50 -8.59
CA LYS A 190 -15.04 -3.26 -8.64
C LYS A 190 -15.58 -2.93 -7.25
N GLN A 191 -16.48 -1.96 -7.17
CA GLN A 191 -17.11 -1.49 -5.92
C GLN A 191 -18.65 -1.51 -5.99
N GLY A 192 -19.24 -2.31 -6.89
CA GLY A 192 -20.70 -2.31 -7.12
C GLY A 192 -21.55 -2.70 -5.90
N ASN A 193 -20.99 -3.43 -4.94
CA ASN A 193 -21.69 -3.83 -3.70
C ASN A 193 -21.24 -2.97 -2.49
N LYS A 194 -20.65 -1.80 -2.73
CA LYS A 194 -20.24 -0.89 -1.65
C LYS A 194 -21.50 -0.26 -1.05
N SER A 195 -21.67 -0.37 0.27
CA SER A 195 -22.69 0.39 0.99
C SER A 195 -22.45 1.90 0.87
N PRO A 196 -23.49 2.73 1.03
CA PRO A 196 -23.31 4.16 1.13
C PRO A 196 -22.33 4.56 2.25
N ASN A 197 -21.72 5.72 2.09
CA ASN A 197 -20.70 6.28 2.96
C ASN A 197 -21.32 6.94 4.20
N TYR A 198 -22.15 6.20 4.95
CA TYR A 198 -22.94 6.72 6.07
C TYR A 198 -22.14 7.52 7.10
N THR A 199 -20.88 7.17 7.35
CA THR A 199 -20.05 7.83 8.38
C THR A 199 -19.16 8.94 7.83
N THR A 200 -19.10 9.13 6.51
CA THR A 200 -18.10 10.00 5.87
C THR A 200 -18.65 10.93 4.78
N CYS A 201 -19.92 10.78 4.40
CA CYS A 201 -20.59 11.62 3.42
C CYS A 201 -22.01 11.93 3.89
N TRP A 202 -22.31 13.22 4.11
CA TRP A 202 -23.62 13.68 4.59
C TRP A 202 -24.75 13.33 3.60
N ASP A 203 -24.48 13.43 2.31
CA ASP A 203 -25.45 13.16 1.25
C ASP A 203 -25.78 11.66 1.09
N GLU A 204 -24.99 10.79 1.74
CA GLU A 204 -25.18 9.34 1.72
C GLU A 204 -25.76 8.80 3.04
N LEU A 205 -26.24 9.68 3.94
CA LEU A 205 -26.94 9.29 5.16
C LEU A 205 -28.29 8.63 4.87
N ILE A 206 -28.73 7.74 5.77
CA ILE A 206 -30.06 7.14 5.69
C ILE A 206 -31.10 8.24 5.94
N CYS A 207 -31.91 8.56 4.94
CA CYS A 207 -33.08 9.41 5.10
C CYS A 207 -34.23 8.57 5.67
N VAL A 208 -34.68 8.89 6.88
CA VAL A 208 -35.94 8.35 7.41
C VAL A 208 -37.06 9.24 6.88
N MET A 209 -37.88 8.72 5.96
CA MET A 209 -39.06 9.43 5.46
C MET A 209 -40.17 9.36 6.52
N ASN A 210 -40.71 10.52 6.91
CA ASN A 210 -41.95 10.62 7.69
C ASN A 210 -43.16 10.61 6.76
#